data_AF-A0A1I4IJL6-F1
#
_entry.id   AF-A0A1I4IJL6-F1
#
_cell.length_a   1.000
_cell.length_b   1.000
_cell.length_c   1.000
_cell.angle_alpha   90.00
_cell.angle_beta   90.00
_cell.angle_gamma   90.00
#
_symmetry.space_group_name_H-M   'P 1'
#
loop_
_entity.id
_entity.type
_entity.pdbx_description
1 polymer ?
#
loop_
_entity_poly.entity_id
_entity_poly.type
_entity_poly.pdbx_seq_one_letter_code
_entity_poly.pdbx_strand_id
1 'polypeptide(L)'
;MEIRLVTNHELKQAVQLADDVFRKPGQSSMGTSFPFLFAPGLSHSYGAFDEGRLVSFMGLVPFVIHTGGARLNVFSMGAVCTHPDYRGQGIAGQLLDRCKQHVDEAGASLLFISGDRSLYTRVHCYPFGSTEHFTLDTEGAVRLKAAVSALLTGDSPIESRSFQLADLFALQATAADRKVAYEQSVTDLGLMIEAEAYASCLRLEHRTLVAAGEASSVDSFAVIAAPGHSADSKPPITIEWAGPAAHVGTLIANAVEQLNLTQLKIPVCWHEQKLIELLREASVPSETKANNGTVYIVNAQRVLDQAFPGSNKDQQQAFMVNSMEDGTYKVKTGDTSLVITPSELVTLLFDPSSLHKPLLPGWSTIPLPLTNGLNYI
;
A
#
# COMPACT_ATOMS: atom_id res chain seq x y z
N MET A 1 23.88 -22.40 9.96
CA MET A 1 22.91 -21.38 9.55
C MET A 1 23.17 -20.09 10.31
N GLU A 2 23.56 -19.03 9.60
CA GLU A 2 23.77 -17.69 10.13
C GLU A 2 22.60 -16.79 9.71
N ILE A 3 21.96 -16.08 10.64
CA ILE A 3 20.91 -15.11 10.33
C ILE A 3 21.43 -13.71 10.63
N ARG A 4 21.45 -12.85 9.60
CA ARG A 4 21.97 -11.48 9.70
C ARG A 4 21.44 -10.58 8.59
N LEU A 5 21.74 -9.29 8.70
CA LEU A 5 21.50 -8.32 7.63
C LEU A 5 22.23 -8.72 6.34
N VAL A 6 21.54 -8.54 5.22
CA VAL A 6 22.10 -8.72 3.88
C VAL A 6 22.92 -7.50 3.51
N THR A 7 24.15 -7.72 3.09
CA THR A 7 25.07 -6.66 2.66
C THR A 7 24.94 -6.37 1.17
N ASN A 8 25.48 -5.24 0.71
CA ASN A 8 25.42 -4.84 -0.70
C ASN A 8 26.02 -5.87 -1.69
N HIS A 9 27.06 -6.61 -1.29
CA HIS A 9 27.66 -7.63 -2.15
C HIS A 9 26.83 -8.92 -2.23
N GLU A 10 25.91 -9.12 -1.30
CA GLU A 10 25.02 -10.28 -1.21
C GLU A 10 23.66 -10.04 -1.88
N LEU A 11 23.32 -8.79 -2.21
CA LEU A 11 22.04 -8.45 -2.87
C LEU A 11 21.85 -9.21 -4.18
N LYS A 12 22.92 -9.51 -4.92
CA LYS A 12 22.85 -10.35 -6.14
C LYS A 12 22.37 -11.77 -5.83
N GLN A 13 22.77 -12.35 -4.70
CA GLN A 13 22.26 -13.66 -4.27
C GLN A 13 20.79 -13.56 -3.86
N ALA A 14 20.38 -12.45 -3.22
CA ALA A 14 18.99 -12.20 -2.86
C ALA A 14 18.10 -12.07 -4.10
N VAL A 15 18.54 -11.34 -5.13
CA VAL A 15 17.85 -11.24 -6.42
C VAL A 15 17.73 -12.62 -7.07
N GLN A 16 18.83 -13.38 -7.15
CA GLN A 16 18.80 -14.72 -7.75
C GLN A 16 17.80 -15.64 -7.04
N LEU A 17 17.86 -15.69 -5.70
CA LEU A 17 16.95 -16.51 -4.90
C LEU A 17 15.48 -16.08 -5.09
N ALA A 18 15.21 -14.77 -5.12
CA ALA A 18 13.87 -14.24 -5.31
C ALA A 18 13.35 -14.52 -6.73
N ASP A 19 14.19 -14.38 -7.75
CA ASP A 19 13.84 -14.70 -9.14
C ASP A 19 13.49 -16.18 -9.30
N ASP A 20 14.33 -17.07 -8.76
CA ASP A 20 14.11 -18.52 -8.82
C ASP A 20 12.79 -18.94 -8.15
N VAL A 21 12.34 -18.20 -7.13
CA VAL A 21 11.13 -18.53 -6.37
C VAL A 21 9.88 -17.87 -6.95
N PHE A 22 9.97 -16.64 -7.45
CA PHE A 22 8.80 -15.83 -7.80
C PHE A 22 8.61 -15.59 -9.29
N ARG A 23 9.69 -15.58 -10.09
CA ARG A 23 9.61 -15.21 -11.50
C ARG A 23 9.45 -16.44 -12.39
N LYS A 24 8.67 -16.24 -13.45
CA LYS A 24 8.52 -17.18 -14.56
C LYS A 24 9.20 -16.61 -15.80
N PRO A 25 9.52 -17.45 -16.82
CA PRO A 25 10.03 -16.96 -18.09
C PRO A 25 9.18 -15.82 -18.65
N GLY A 26 9.84 -14.76 -19.12
CA GLY A 26 9.20 -13.57 -19.67
C GLY A 26 8.80 -12.49 -18.66
N GLN A 27 9.03 -12.68 -17.36
CA GLN A 27 8.85 -11.62 -16.36
C GLN A 27 10.16 -10.88 -16.09
N SER A 28 10.07 -9.57 -15.82
CA SER A 28 11.18 -8.77 -15.30
C SER A 28 11.73 -9.37 -14.01
N SER A 29 13.05 -9.24 -13.78
CA SER A 29 13.68 -9.65 -12.53
C SER A 29 13.05 -8.92 -11.33
N MET A 30 12.98 -9.59 -10.19
CA MET A 30 12.72 -9.01 -8.88
C MET A 30 13.66 -7.85 -8.59
N GLY A 31 14.94 -7.97 -8.97
CA GLY A 31 15.93 -6.91 -8.76
C GLY A 31 15.61 -5.61 -9.50
N THR A 32 14.99 -5.71 -10.68
CA THR A 32 14.52 -4.56 -11.47
C THR A 32 13.22 -3.99 -10.91
N SER A 33 12.26 -4.86 -10.56
CA SER A 33 10.92 -4.43 -10.20
C SER A 33 10.80 -3.93 -8.76
N PHE A 34 11.75 -4.29 -7.89
CA PHE A 34 11.75 -3.95 -6.48
C PHE A 34 13.06 -3.27 -6.05
N PRO A 35 13.39 -2.10 -6.61
CA PRO A 35 14.68 -1.46 -6.38
C PRO A 35 14.92 -1.12 -4.90
N PHE A 36 13.89 -0.77 -4.13
CA PHE A 36 14.05 -0.51 -2.68
C PHE A 36 14.48 -1.73 -1.87
N LEU A 37 14.28 -2.94 -2.38
CA LEU A 37 14.75 -4.18 -1.75
C LEU A 37 16.15 -4.58 -2.21
N PHE A 38 16.46 -4.35 -3.48
CA PHE A 38 17.60 -5.01 -4.14
C PHE A 38 18.67 -4.06 -4.68
N ALA A 39 18.41 -2.75 -4.75
CA ALA A 39 19.43 -1.79 -5.13
C ALA A 39 20.46 -1.63 -3.99
N PRO A 40 21.76 -1.45 -4.31
CA PRO A 40 22.78 -1.16 -3.30
C PRO A 40 22.43 0.09 -2.49
N GLY A 41 22.60 0.01 -1.16
CA GLY A 41 22.22 1.09 -0.26
C GLY A 41 22.23 0.67 1.20
N LEU A 42 21.40 1.32 2.01
CA LEU A 42 21.13 0.90 3.38
C LEU A 42 20.05 -0.19 3.37
N SER A 43 20.48 -1.44 3.35
CA SER A 43 19.59 -2.58 3.45
C SER A 43 19.12 -2.77 4.90
N HIS A 44 17.82 -2.94 5.08
CA HIS A 44 17.21 -3.41 6.33
C HIS A 44 16.82 -4.90 6.26
N SER A 45 17.10 -5.55 5.13
CA SER A 45 16.65 -6.91 4.83
C SER A 45 17.54 -7.96 5.50
N TYR A 46 16.94 -9.05 5.96
CA TYR A 46 17.63 -10.16 6.60
C TYR A 46 17.72 -11.39 5.69
N GLY A 47 18.82 -12.12 5.84
CA GLY A 47 19.09 -13.36 5.14
C GLY A 47 19.51 -14.47 6.09
N ALA A 48 19.18 -15.72 5.73
CA ALA A 48 19.76 -16.90 6.34
C ALA A 48 20.83 -17.48 5.39
N PHE A 49 22.02 -17.70 5.93
CA PHE A 49 23.19 -18.13 5.19
C PHE A 49 23.66 -19.51 5.65
N ASP A 50 23.92 -20.38 4.69
CA ASP A 50 24.53 -21.68 4.87
C ASP A 50 25.88 -21.69 4.14
N GLU A 51 26.98 -21.77 4.89
CA GLU A 51 28.35 -21.69 4.35
C GLU A 51 28.58 -20.50 3.39
N GLY A 52 27.98 -19.33 3.71
CA GLY A 52 28.09 -18.11 2.90
C GLY A 52 27.12 -18.01 1.71
N ARG A 53 26.33 -19.06 1.45
CA ARG A 53 25.25 -19.04 0.46
C ARG A 53 23.96 -18.55 1.10
N LEU A 54 23.31 -17.56 0.50
CA LEU A 54 21.98 -17.12 0.93
C LEU A 54 20.92 -18.18 0.55
N VAL A 55 20.22 -18.71 1.55
CA VAL A 55 19.22 -19.78 1.36
C VAL A 55 17.81 -19.36 1.76
N SER A 56 17.65 -18.22 2.43
CA SER A 56 16.37 -17.62 2.78
C SER A 56 16.53 -16.11 2.90
N PHE A 57 15.50 -15.35 2.49
CA PHE A 57 15.53 -13.89 2.43
C PHE A 57 14.19 -13.30 2.89
N MET A 58 14.24 -12.23 3.68
CA MET A 58 13.10 -11.38 4.02
C MET A 58 13.46 -9.92 3.75
N GLY A 59 12.82 -9.37 2.73
CA GLY A 59 12.98 -7.99 2.33
C GLY A 59 12.28 -7.04 3.30
N LEU A 60 12.95 -5.99 3.76
CA LEU A 60 12.39 -4.94 4.61
C LEU A 60 12.70 -3.56 4.03
N VAL A 61 11.66 -2.74 3.86
CA VAL A 61 11.79 -1.34 3.43
C VAL A 61 11.11 -0.43 4.45
N PRO A 62 11.82 0.56 5.03
CA PRO A 62 11.20 1.56 5.88
C PRO A 62 10.42 2.55 5.02
N PHE A 63 9.24 2.93 5.50
CA PHE A 63 8.44 3.99 4.91
C PHE A 63 7.87 4.90 6.00
N VAL A 64 7.36 6.05 5.55
CA VAL A 64 6.49 6.89 6.37
C VAL A 64 5.13 6.97 5.69
N ILE A 65 4.07 6.82 6.48
CA ILE A 65 2.69 7.06 6.04
C ILE A 65 2.18 8.33 6.69
N HIS A 66 1.68 9.25 5.88
CA HIS A 66 0.88 10.38 6.33
C HIS A 66 -0.58 9.95 6.48
N THR A 67 -1.23 10.38 7.55
CA THR A 67 -2.66 10.17 7.78
C THR A 67 -3.25 11.40 8.48
N GLY A 68 -3.80 12.32 7.67
CA GLY A 68 -4.11 13.67 8.11
C GLY A 68 -2.83 14.42 8.52
N GLY A 69 -2.80 14.96 9.74
CA GLY A 69 -1.61 15.64 10.30
C GLY A 69 -0.59 14.70 10.96
N ALA A 70 -0.83 13.39 10.94
CA ALA A 70 0.02 12.40 11.59
C ALA A 70 1.03 11.76 10.63
N ARG A 71 2.18 11.35 11.17
CA ARG A 71 3.23 10.57 10.48
C ARG A 71 3.45 9.26 11.22
N LEU A 72 3.16 8.14 10.55
CA LEU A 72 3.46 6.80 11.04
C LEU A 72 4.78 6.31 10.43
N ASN A 73 5.74 5.94 11.26
CA ASN A 73 6.95 5.24 10.81
C ASN A 73 6.61 3.76 10.69
N VAL A 74 6.79 3.17 9.50
CA VAL A 74 6.37 1.80 9.23
C VAL A 74 7.46 1.05 8.48
N PHE A 75 7.36 -0.27 8.48
CA PHE A 75 8.08 -1.10 7.52
C PHE A 75 7.08 -1.84 6.64
N SER A 76 7.47 -2.08 5.39
CA SER A 76 6.86 -3.12 4.57
C SER A 76 7.81 -4.31 4.49
N MET A 77 7.25 -5.51 4.44
CA MET A 77 7.97 -6.77 4.20
C MET A 77 7.56 -7.38 2.87
N GLY A 78 8.56 -7.70 2.07
CA GLY A 78 8.41 -8.21 0.70
C GLY A 78 9.43 -9.27 0.35
N ALA A 79 9.29 -9.85 -0.84
CA ALA A 79 10.20 -10.88 -1.39
C ALA A 79 10.57 -12.05 -0.43
N VAL A 80 9.66 -12.44 0.46
CA VAL A 80 9.91 -13.47 1.48
C VAL A 80 10.03 -14.86 0.85
N CYS A 81 11.25 -15.38 0.77
CA CYS A 81 11.52 -16.64 0.09
C CYS A 81 12.52 -17.52 0.84
N THR A 82 12.38 -18.83 0.66
CA THR A 82 13.33 -19.84 1.15
C THR A 82 13.55 -20.85 0.04
N HIS A 83 14.83 -21.14 -0.22
CA HIS A 83 15.25 -22.13 -1.20
C HIS A 83 14.52 -23.45 -0.94
N PRO A 84 13.99 -24.15 -1.97
CA PRO A 84 13.18 -25.35 -1.80
C PRO A 84 13.77 -26.39 -0.83
N ASP A 85 15.06 -26.66 -0.95
CA ASP A 85 15.77 -27.65 -0.12
C ASP A 85 15.90 -27.28 1.36
N TYR A 86 15.67 -26.01 1.70
CA TYR A 86 15.79 -25.47 3.06
C TYR A 86 14.42 -25.25 3.74
N ARG A 87 13.32 -25.61 3.07
CA ARG A 87 11.95 -25.45 3.60
C ARG A 87 11.66 -26.47 4.71
N GLY A 88 10.73 -26.12 5.59
CA GLY A 88 10.31 -26.99 6.70
C GLY A 88 11.29 -27.04 7.89
N GLN A 89 12.40 -26.32 7.84
CA GLN A 89 13.44 -26.31 8.88
C GLN A 89 13.29 -25.16 9.91
N GLY A 90 12.17 -24.43 9.87
CA GLY A 90 11.92 -23.31 10.78
C GLY A 90 12.66 -22.01 10.48
N ILE A 91 13.47 -21.94 9.41
CA ILE A 91 14.30 -20.78 9.03
C ILE A 91 13.44 -19.50 8.85
N ALA A 92 12.31 -19.61 8.14
CA ALA A 92 11.43 -18.47 7.91
C ALA A 92 10.88 -17.88 9.22
N GLY A 93 10.57 -18.72 10.21
CA GLY A 93 10.13 -18.24 11.53
C GLY A 93 11.23 -17.45 12.25
N GLN A 94 12.45 -17.99 12.26
CA GLN A 94 13.60 -17.32 12.88
C GLN A 94 13.94 -15.99 12.20
N LEU A 95 13.85 -15.91 10.87
CA LEU A 95 14.03 -14.66 10.14
C LEU A 95 12.94 -13.64 10.48
N LEU A 96 11.69 -14.09 10.58
CA LEU A 96 10.57 -13.20 10.90
C LEU A 96 10.71 -12.61 12.30
N ASP A 97 11.12 -13.42 13.29
CA ASP A 97 11.38 -12.93 14.64
C ASP A 97 12.49 -11.86 14.65
N ARG A 98 13.57 -12.08 13.89
CA ARG A 98 14.64 -11.08 13.73
C ARG A 98 14.16 -9.81 13.04
N CYS A 99 13.33 -9.94 12.01
CA CYS A 99 12.73 -8.79 11.33
C CYS A 99 11.84 -7.99 12.29
N LYS A 100 10.99 -8.65 13.08
CA LYS A 100 10.11 -7.98 14.07
C LYS A 100 10.91 -7.25 15.13
N GLN A 101 11.98 -7.87 15.63
CA GLN A 101 12.92 -7.24 16.57
C GLN A 101 13.53 -5.97 15.95
N HIS A 102 14.10 -6.08 14.74
CA HIS A 102 14.72 -4.95 14.04
C HIS A 102 13.74 -3.80 13.78
N VAL A 103 12.51 -4.11 13.36
CA VAL A 103 11.46 -3.11 13.11
C VAL A 103 11.05 -2.39 14.39
N ASP A 104 10.97 -3.08 15.52
CA ASP A 104 10.69 -2.46 16.82
C ASP A 104 11.85 -1.56 17.29
N GLU A 105 13.09 -2.05 17.19
CA GLU A 105 14.31 -1.30 17.52
C GLU A 105 14.46 -0.03 16.66
N ALA A 106 14.03 -0.09 15.40
CA ALA A 106 14.00 1.05 14.48
C ALA A 106 12.89 2.07 14.78
N GLY A 107 12.00 1.80 15.74
CA GLY A 107 10.94 2.73 16.15
C GLY A 107 9.75 2.79 15.18
N ALA A 108 9.49 1.72 14.43
CA ALA A 108 8.32 1.64 13.56
C ALA A 108 7.07 1.19 14.34
N SER A 109 5.91 1.76 14.06
CA SER A 109 4.65 1.41 14.72
C SER A 109 3.96 0.21 14.08
N LEU A 110 4.17 0.00 12.77
CA LEU A 110 3.50 -1.03 11.97
C LEU A 110 4.50 -1.76 11.05
N LEU A 111 4.18 -3.03 10.77
CA LEU A 111 4.82 -3.84 9.75
C LEU A 111 3.75 -4.36 8.78
N PHE A 112 3.80 -3.94 7.52
CA PHE A 112 2.92 -4.41 6.45
C PHE A 112 3.49 -5.61 5.73
N ILE A 113 2.63 -6.55 5.35
CA ILE A 113 3.01 -7.75 4.62
C ILE A 113 1.97 -8.01 3.53
N SER A 114 2.40 -8.12 2.28
CA SER A 114 1.48 -8.31 1.14
C SER A 114 0.77 -9.67 1.10
N GLY A 115 1.21 -10.65 1.90
CA GLY A 115 0.65 -12.00 1.94
C GLY A 115 -0.26 -12.28 3.14
N ASP A 116 -1.12 -13.28 2.99
CA ASP A 116 -2.09 -13.78 3.97
C ASP A 116 -1.83 -15.25 4.39
N ARG A 117 -0.67 -15.79 4.00
CA ARG A 117 -0.30 -17.20 4.27
C ARG A 117 -0.23 -17.49 5.77
N SER A 118 -0.36 -18.78 6.10
CA SER A 118 -0.33 -19.28 7.49
C SER A 118 0.91 -18.89 8.30
N LEU A 119 2.02 -18.56 7.64
CA LEU A 119 3.21 -18.00 8.28
C LEU A 119 2.87 -16.71 9.05
N TYR A 120 2.04 -15.83 8.48
CA TYR A 120 1.75 -14.50 9.01
C TYR A 120 0.56 -14.48 9.97
N THR A 121 -0.49 -15.26 9.67
CA THR A 121 -1.68 -15.32 10.53
C THR A 121 -1.39 -15.93 11.90
N ARG A 122 -0.39 -16.82 12.01
CA ARG A 122 0.06 -17.40 13.28
C ARG A 122 0.89 -16.46 14.15
N VAL A 123 1.35 -15.35 13.61
CA VAL A 123 2.25 -14.39 14.29
C VAL A 123 1.64 -12.98 14.35
N HIS A 124 0.31 -12.94 14.43
CA HIS A 124 -0.50 -11.74 14.67
C HIS A 124 -0.48 -10.70 13.54
N CYS A 125 -0.29 -11.15 12.29
CA CYS A 125 -0.53 -10.30 11.13
C CYS A 125 -1.98 -10.52 10.67
N TYR A 126 -2.78 -9.45 10.63
CA TYR A 126 -4.21 -9.52 10.33
C TYR A 126 -4.59 -8.60 9.16
N PRO A 127 -5.66 -8.93 8.41
CA PRO A 127 -6.26 -8.00 7.46
C PRO A 127 -6.68 -6.70 8.15
N PHE A 128 -6.64 -5.59 7.42
CA PHE A 128 -6.91 -4.26 7.94
C PHE A 128 -7.62 -3.40 6.90
N GLY A 129 -8.23 -2.30 7.35
CA GLY A 129 -8.87 -1.36 6.44
C GLY A 129 -10.11 -1.93 5.74
N SER A 130 -10.69 -1.07 4.91
CA SER A 130 -11.82 -1.39 4.04
C SER A 130 -11.60 -0.70 2.70
N THR A 131 -11.78 -1.45 1.62
CA THR A 131 -11.52 -1.04 0.24
C THR A 131 -12.73 -1.42 -0.60
N GLU A 132 -13.25 -0.46 -1.35
CA GLU A 132 -14.28 -0.69 -2.36
C GLU A 132 -13.61 -1.05 -3.68
N HIS A 133 -13.86 -2.26 -4.18
CA HIS A 133 -13.29 -2.74 -5.43
C HIS A 133 -14.28 -2.54 -6.56
N PHE A 134 -14.19 -1.40 -7.24
CA PHE A 134 -15.03 -1.11 -8.40
C PHE A 134 -14.53 -1.85 -9.65
N THR A 135 -15.46 -2.18 -10.55
CA THR A 135 -15.15 -2.69 -11.90
C THR A 135 -15.78 -1.79 -12.94
N LEU A 136 -14.95 -1.03 -13.65
CA LEU A 136 -15.38 -0.10 -14.68
C LEU A 136 -15.25 -0.75 -16.05
N ASP A 137 -16.36 -0.90 -16.78
CA ASP A 137 -16.37 -1.29 -18.19
C ASP A 137 -16.55 -0.06 -19.11
N THR A 138 -16.67 -0.29 -20.42
CA THR A 138 -16.84 0.79 -21.41
C THR A 138 -18.10 1.62 -21.17
N GLU A 139 -19.24 0.99 -20.85
CA GLU A 139 -20.48 1.72 -20.57
C GLU A 139 -20.39 2.50 -19.25
N GLY A 140 -19.76 1.91 -18.23
CA GLY A 140 -19.45 2.57 -16.97
C GLY A 140 -18.54 3.77 -17.15
N ALA A 141 -17.54 3.70 -18.04
CA ALA A 141 -16.68 4.84 -18.37
C ALA A 141 -17.48 6.00 -18.98
N VAL A 142 -18.44 5.72 -19.86
CA VAL A 142 -19.36 6.74 -20.41
C VAL A 142 -20.20 7.38 -19.30
N ARG A 143 -20.77 6.57 -18.39
CA ARG A 143 -21.52 7.08 -17.23
C ARG A 143 -20.66 7.90 -16.28
N LEU A 144 -19.42 7.47 -16.03
CA LEU A 144 -18.46 8.19 -15.20
C LEU A 144 -18.11 9.55 -15.78
N LYS A 145 -17.89 9.64 -17.09
CA LYS A 145 -17.69 10.94 -17.77
C LYS A 145 -18.89 11.85 -17.61
N ALA A 146 -20.11 11.33 -17.75
CA ALA A 146 -21.32 12.12 -17.56
C ALA A 146 -21.46 12.64 -16.12
N ALA A 147 -21.17 11.79 -15.12
CA ALA A 147 -21.18 12.18 -13.70
C ALA A 147 -20.12 13.26 -13.40
N VAL A 148 -18.90 13.11 -13.95
CA VAL A 148 -17.85 14.14 -13.85
C VAL A 148 -18.30 15.47 -14.45
N SER A 149 -18.86 15.45 -15.67
CA SER A 149 -19.32 16.68 -16.33
C SER A 149 -20.40 17.41 -15.54
N ALA A 150 -21.22 16.70 -14.77
CA ALA A 150 -22.23 17.31 -13.91
C ALA A 150 -21.63 18.02 -12.67
N LEU A 151 -20.43 17.63 -12.22
CA LEU A 151 -19.74 18.24 -11.08
C LEU A 151 -18.93 19.49 -11.46
N LEU A 152 -18.52 19.61 -12.72
CA LEU A 152 -17.72 20.74 -13.18
C LEU A 152 -18.62 21.96 -13.42
N THR A 153 -18.28 23.06 -12.76
CA THR A 153 -18.97 24.35 -12.90
C THR A 153 -18.14 25.26 -13.81
N GLY A 154 -18.20 25.02 -15.11
CA GLY A 154 -17.49 25.83 -16.12
C GLY A 154 -17.34 25.12 -17.46
N ASP A 155 -17.04 25.89 -18.50
CA ASP A 155 -16.87 25.38 -19.88
C ASP A 155 -15.44 24.90 -20.17
N SER A 156 -14.51 25.03 -19.23
CA SER A 156 -13.13 24.59 -19.41
C SER A 156 -13.04 23.06 -19.33
N PRO A 157 -12.72 22.36 -20.43
CA PRO A 157 -12.59 20.91 -20.40
C PRO A 157 -11.37 20.51 -19.58
N ILE A 158 -11.47 19.42 -18.83
CA ILE A 158 -10.30 18.78 -18.22
C ILE A 158 -9.48 18.17 -19.35
N GLU A 159 -8.30 18.71 -19.60
CA GLU A 159 -7.36 18.12 -20.54
C GLU A 159 -6.62 16.97 -19.87
N SER A 160 -6.64 15.79 -20.50
CA SER A 160 -5.88 14.63 -20.05
C SER A 160 -4.88 14.19 -21.12
N ARG A 161 -3.67 13.81 -20.70
CA ARG A 161 -2.63 13.28 -21.59
C ARG A 161 -1.75 12.27 -20.87
N SER A 162 -0.88 11.60 -21.62
CA SER A 162 0.19 10.80 -21.00
C SER A 162 1.17 11.69 -20.23
N PHE A 163 1.67 11.15 -19.13
CA PHE A 163 2.78 11.70 -18.35
C PHE A 163 4.03 11.90 -19.21
N GLN A 164 4.75 13.00 -18.97
CA GLN A 164 6.06 13.30 -19.52
C GLN A 164 7.04 13.53 -18.37
N LEU A 165 8.34 13.23 -18.56
CA LEU A 165 9.35 13.41 -17.51
C LEU A 165 9.41 14.85 -16.96
N ALA A 166 9.07 15.85 -17.79
CA ALA A 166 9.00 17.24 -17.37
C ALA A 166 7.91 17.51 -16.31
N ASP A 167 6.92 16.63 -16.17
CA ASP A 167 5.83 16.75 -15.21
C ASP A 167 6.22 16.27 -13.80
N LEU A 168 7.38 15.64 -13.62
CA LEU A 168 7.67 14.88 -12.39
C LEU A 168 7.57 15.72 -11.10
N PHE A 169 7.97 17.00 -11.16
CA PHE A 169 7.80 17.91 -10.01
C PHE A 169 6.33 18.21 -9.70
N ALA A 170 5.52 18.45 -10.73
CA ALA A 170 4.09 18.70 -10.54
C ALA A 170 3.38 17.43 -10.06
N LEU A 171 3.72 16.27 -10.63
CA LEU A 171 3.18 14.98 -10.22
C LEU A 171 3.50 14.69 -8.74
N GLN A 172 4.73 14.96 -8.30
CA GLN A 172 5.10 14.80 -6.89
C GLN A 172 4.39 15.81 -5.98
N ALA A 173 4.24 17.07 -6.40
CA ALA A 173 3.49 18.06 -5.62
C ALA A 173 2.03 17.63 -5.44
N THR A 174 1.39 17.12 -6.50
CA THR A 174 0.04 16.55 -6.42
C THR A 174 0.00 15.31 -5.51
N ALA A 175 0.98 14.41 -5.61
CA ALA A 175 1.07 13.22 -4.75
C ALA A 175 1.20 13.59 -3.27
N ALA A 176 1.94 14.67 -2.96
CA ALA A 176 2.18 15.14 -1.60
C ALA A 176 0.96 15.82 -0.95
N ASP A 177 -0.03 16.28 -1.72
CA ASP A 177 -1.27 16.88 -1.20
C ASP A 177 -2.25 15.83 -0.64
N ARG A 178 -1.99 14.53 -0.88
CA ARG A 178 -2.84 13.45 -0.39
C ARG A 178 -2.79 13.38 1.13
N LYS A 179 -3.97 13.30 1.74
CA LYS A 179 -4.14 13.22 3.19
C LYS A 179 -3.72 11.87 3.78
N VAL A 180 -3.81 10.80 2.99
CA VAL A 180 -3.47 9.44 3.42
C VAL A 180 -2.61 8.81 2.35
N ALA A 181 -1.30 8.78 2.55
CA ALA A 181 -0.36 8.32 1.52
C ALA A 181 1.00 7.98 2.14
N TYR A 182 1.80 7.22 1.40
CA TYR A 182 3.22 7.13 1.68
C TYR A 182 3.91 8.47 1.40
N GLU A 183 4.89 8.83 2.22
CA GLU A 183 5.81 9.93 1.93
C GLU A 183 6.71 9.52 0.77
N GLN A 184 6.76 10.34 -0.28
CA GLN A 184 7.49 10.04 -1.51
C GLN A 184 8.26 11.28 -1.95
N SER A 185 9.58 11.16 -2.10
CA SER A 185 10.36 12.19 -2.77
C SER A 185 10.11 12.17 -4.28
N VAL A 186 10.59 13.20 -4.97
CA VAL A 186 10.54 13.29 -6.45
C VAL A 186 11.23 12.07 -7.08
N THR A 187 12.36 11.66 -6.52
CA THR A 187 13.14 10.51 -7.00
C THR A 187 12.43 9.19 -6.71
N ASP A 188 11.87 9.03 -5.51
CA ASP A 188 11.15 7.81 -5.14
C ASP A 188 9.96 7.59 -6.07
N LEU A 189 9.18 8.64 -6.33
CA LEU A 189 8.00 8.59 -7.16
C LEU A 189 8.34 8.21 -8.61
N GLY A 190 9.35 8.84 -9.20
CA GLY A 190 9.84 8.50 -10.53
C GLY A 190 10.31 7.04 -10.60
N LEU A 191 11.12 6.62 -9.63
CA LEU A 191 11.64 5.25 -9.55
C LEU A 191 10.52 4.21 -9.42
N MET A 192 9.49 4.44 -8.59
CA MET A 192 8.38 3.50 -8.42
C MET A 192 7.49 3.39 -9.65
N ILE A 193 7.26 4.50 -10.35
CA ILE A 193 6.51 4.50 -11.61
C ILE A 193 7.26 3.66 -12.65
N GLU A 194 8.58 3.83 -12.76
CA GLU A 194 9.42 3.08 -13.71
C GLU A 194 9.60 1.60 -13.32
N ALA A 195 9.68 1.28 -12.02
CA ALA A 195 9.93 -0.09 -11.55
C ALA A 195 8.71 -1.02 -11.72
N GLU A 196 7.50 -0.46 -11.81
CA GLU A 196 6.27 -1.22 -12.08
C GLU A 196 6.02 -2.39 -11.12
N ALA A 197 6.44 -2.25 -9.84
CA ALA A 197 6.54 -3.34 -8.88
C ALA A 197 5.33 -4.30 -8.87
N TYR A 198 4.15 -3.79 -8.51
CA TYR A 198 2.92 -4.58 -8.44
C TYR A 198 2.42 -5.00 -9.84
N ALA A 199 2.50 -4.10 -10.83
CA ALA A 199 2.10 -4.40 -12.21
C ALA A 199 2.90 -5.58 -12.79
N SER A 200 4.21 -5.66 -12.51
CA SER A 200 5.09 -6.74 -12.95
C SER A 200 4.65 -8.12 -12.41
N CYS A 201 4.13 -8.17 -11.18
CA CYS A 201 3.57 -9.38 -10.58
C CYS A 201 2.31 -9.84 -11.31
N LEU A 202 1.58 -8.89 -11.89
CA LEU A 202 0.35 -9.10 -12.66
C LEU A 202 0.60 -9.27 -14.17
N ARG A 203 1.87 -9.17 -14.60
CA ARG A 203 2.28 -9.12 -16.03
C ARG A 203 1.61 -7.97 -16.79
N LEU A 204 1.47 -6.85 -16.10
CA LEU A 204 0.99 -5.57 -16.62
C LEU A 204 2.16 -4.59 -16.65
N GLU A 205 1.98 -3.50 -17.39
CA GLU A 205 2.91 -2.36 -17.45
C GLU A 205 2.17 -1.11 -16.94
N HIS A 206 2.90 -0.16 -16.38
CA HIS A 206 2.32 1.13 -15.99
C HIS A 206 2.04 1.99 -17.22
N ARG A 207 0.93 2.72 -17.13
CA ARG A 207 0.52 3.81 -18.02
C ARG A 207 0.07 4.96 -17.13
N THR A 208 0.89 6.00 -17.06
CA THR A 208 0.60 7.18 -16.22
C THR A 208 -0.08 8.25 -17.07
N LEU A 209 -1.27 8.65 -16.66
CA LEU A 209 -2.03 9.74 -17.24
C LEU A 209 -2.04 10.93 -16.27
N VAL A 210 -1.97 12.14 -16.81
CA VAL A 210 -2.03 13.40 -16.06
C VAL A 210 -3.17 14.26 -16.59
N ALA A 211 -3.77 15.05 -15.70
CA ALA A 211 -4.81 16.01 -16.03
C ALA A 211 -4.52 17.37 -15.41
N ALA A 212 -5.15 18.40 -16.00
CA ALA A 212 -5.02 19.78 -15.58
C ALA A 212 -6.34 20.54 -15.79
N GLY A 213 -6.67 21.42 -14.85
CA GLY A 213 -7.71 22.44 -15.04
C GLY A 213 -7.26 23.65 -15.87
N GLU A 214 -5.94 23.86 -16.01
CA GLU A 214 -5.33 24.94 -16.79
C GLU A 214 -4.30 24.39 -17.78
N ALA A 215 -4.20 25.00 -18.96
CA ALA A 215 -3.25 24.56 -19.99
C ALA A 215 -1.80 24.60 -19.47
N SER A 216 -1.08 23.49 -19.61
CA SER A 216 0.33 23.30 -19.19
C SER A 216 0.61 23.12 -17.69
N SER A 217 -0.41 22.96 -16.84
CA SER A 217 -0.21 22.48 -15.46
C SER A 217 -0.42 20.97 -15.35
N VAL A 218 -0.09 20.38 -14.20
CA VAL A 218 -0.51 19.03 -13.80
C VAL A 218 -0.99 19.17 -12.36
N ASP A 219 -2.29 18.97 -12.14
CA ASP A 219 -2.90 19.02 -10.82
C ASP A 219 -3.45 17.65 -10.39
N SER A 220 -3.38 16.65 -11.28
CA SER A 220 -3.93 15.32 -11.09
C SER A 220 -3.15 14.28 -11.89
N PHE A 221 -3.08 13.06 -11.36
CA PHE A 221 -2.55 11.92 -12.09
C PHE A 221 -3.26 10.62 -11.72
N ALA A 222 -3.16 9.64 -12.61
CA ALA A 222 -3.52 8.26 -12.34
C ALA A 222 -2.48 7.34 -13.00
N VAL A 223 -1.93 6.41 -12.22
CA VAL A 223 -1.09 5.31 -12.69
C VAL A 223 -1.98 4.10 -12.90
N ILE A 224 -2.03 3.60 -14.13
CA ILE A 224 -2.84 2.44 -14.52
C ILE A 224 -1.90 1.29 -14.85
N ALA A 225 -2.09 0.13 -14.24
CA ALA A 225 -1.46 -1.10 -14.72
C ALA A 225 -2.34 -1.70 -15.82
N ALA A 226 -1.82 -1.73 -17.04
CA ALA A 226 -2.54 -2.17 -18.23
C ALA A 226 -1.77 -3.27 -18.98
N PRO A 227 -2.45 -4.08 -19.81
CA PRO A 227 -1.81 -5.09 -20.63
C PRO A 227 -0.72 -4.46 -21.50
N GLY A 228 0.49 -4.97 -21.33
CA GLY A 228 1.62 -4.69 -22.20
C GLY A 228 1.68 -5.75 -23.29
N HIS A 229 2.85 -6.37 -23.42
CA HIS A 229 3.13 -7.37 -24.45
C HIS A 229 2.70 -8.81 -24.07
N SER A 230 2.29 -9.05 -22.83
CA SER A 230 1.96 -10.39 -22.31
C SER A 230 0.50 -10.77 -22.56
N ALA A 231 0.27 -11.90 -23.26
CA ALA A 231 -1.07 -12.46 -23.48
C ALA A 231 -1.75 -13.04 -22.21
N ASP A 232 -0.96 -13.35 -21.17
CA ASP A 232 -1.44 -13.94 -19.91
C ASP A 232 -1.59 -12.91 -18.77
N SER A 233 -1.77 -11.62 -19.09
CA SER A 233 -1.87 -10.58 -18.07
C SER A 233 -3.14 -10.73 -17.22
N LYS A 234 -3.06 -10.33 -15.95
CA LYS A 234 -4.26 -10.18 -15.10
C LYS A 234 -5.13 -9.01 -15.60
N PRO A 235 -6.38 -8.88 -15.13
CA PRO A 235 -7.20 -7.71 -15.46
C PRO A 235 -6.49 -6.38 -15.13
N PRO A 236 -6.63 -5.34 -15.97
CA PRO A 236 -6.08 -4.01 -15.70
C PRO A 236 -6.57 -3.46 -14.37
N ILE A 237 -5.75 -2.67 -13.69
CA ILE A 237 -6.04 -2.14 -12.36
C ILE A 237 -5.43 -0.75 -12.17
N THR A 238 -6.10 0.16 -11.45
CA THR A 238 -5.50 1.41 -11.00
C THR A 238 -4.48 1.12 -9.89
N ILE A 239 -3.31 1.75 -9.96
CA ILE A 239 -2.22 1.56 -9.00
C ILE A 239 -2.19 2.70 -7.98
N GLU A 240 -2.25 3.93 -8.47
CA GLU A 240 -2.11 5.12 -7.63
C GLU A 240 -2.74 6.32 -8.34
N TRP A 241 -3.29 7.27 -7.60
CA TRP A 241 -3.78 8.52 -8.14
C TRP A 241 -3.66 9.64 -7.11
N ALA A 242 -3.78 10.88 -7.58
CA ALA A 242 -3.92 12.05 -6.75
C ALA A 242 -4.61 13.18 -7.55
N GLY A 243 -5.19 14.14 -6.84
CA GLY A 243 -5.91 15.29 -7.41
C GLY A 243 -7.41 15.28 -7.10
N PRO A 244 -8.16 16.29 -7.59
CA PRO A 244 -9.61 16.36 -7.40
C PRO A 244 -10.34 15.14 -7.98
N ALA A 245 -11.38 14.65 -7.29
CA ALA A 245 -12.11 13.44 -7.69
C ALA A 245 -12.66 13.51 -9.13
N ALA A 246 -13.09 14.69 -9.60
CA ALA A 246 -13.55 14.88 -10.98
C ALA A 246 -12.42 14.68 -12.02
N HIS A 247 -11.21 15.14 -11.73
CA HIS A 247 -10.05 14.97 -12.60
C HIS A 247 -9.58 13.52 -12.59
N VAL A 248 -9.49 12.89 -11.42
CA VAL A 248 -9.18 11.46 -11.28
C VAL A 248 -10.22 10.60 -12.01
N GLY A 249 -11.52 10.89 -11.85
CA GLY A 249 -12.60 10.22 -12.58
C GLY A 249 -12.46 10.35 -14.09
N THR A 250 -12.08 11.53 -14.59
CA THR A 250 -11.76 11.75 -16.01
C THR A 250 -10.61 10.88 -16.48
N LEU A 251 -9.50 10.84 -15.72
CA LEU A 251 -8.32 10.04 -16.05
C LEU A 251 -8.64 8.55 -16.10
N ILE A 252 -9.39 8.05 -15.12
CA ILE A 252 -9.81 6.64 -15.04
C ILE A 252 -10.73 6.29 -16.21
N ALA A 253 -11.73 7.13 -16.52
CA ALA A 253 -12.64 6.88 -17.64
C ALA A 253 -11.91 6.94 -19.00
N ASN A 254 -11.01 7.90 -19.17
CA ASN A 254 -10.21 8.04 -20.39
C ASN A 254 -9.22 6.87 -20.55
N ALA A 255 -8.69 6.31 -19.46
CA ALA A 255 -7.82 5.14 -19.54
C ALA A 255 -8.52 3.93 -20.19
N VAL A 256 -9.81 3.71 -19.92
CA VAL A 256 -10.58 2.61 -20.53
C VAL A 256 -10.60 2.74 -22.06
N GLU A 257 -10.83 3.94 -22.58
CA GLU A 257 -10.86 4.18 -24.02
C GLU A 257 -9.46 4.23 -24.65
N GLN A 258 -8.56 5.05 -24.10
CA GLN A 258 -7.22 5.28 -24.66
C GLN A 258 -6.36 4.00 -24.67
N LEU A 259 -6.58 3.11 -23.70
CA LEU A 259 -5.84 1.85 -23.59
C LEU A 259 -6.65 0.65 -24.11
N ASN A 260 -7.83 0.88 -24.72
CA ASN A 260 -8.72 -0.16 -25.26
C ASN A 260 -9.05 -1.28 -24.25
N LEU A 261 -9.38 -0.90 -23.01
CA LEU A 261 -9.67 -1.85 -21.94
C LEU A 261 -11.14 -2.29 -21.98
N THR A 262 -11.40 -3.59 -21.86
CA THR A 262 -12.76 -4.10 -21.68
C THR A 262 -13.27 -3.93 -20.25
N GLN A 263 -12.35 -3.87 -19.28
CA GLN A 263 -12.62 -3.56 -17.88
C GLN A 263 -11.38 -2.96 -17.21
N LEU A 264 -11.60 -2.17 -16.16
CA LEU A 264 -10.58 -1.63 -15.28
C LEU A 264 -11.01 -1.83 -13.82
N LYS A 265 -10.16 -2.47 -13.02
CA LYS A 265 -10.37 -2.61 -11.58
C LYS A 265 -9.90 -1.36 -10.86
N ILE A 266 -10.70 -0.87 -9.92
CA ILE A 266 -10.41 0.37 -9.19
C ILE A 266 -10.62 0.09 -7.69
N PRO A 267 -9.60 -0.43 -6.97
CA PRO A 267 -9.64 -0.50 -5.51
C PRO A 267 -9.60 0.93 -4.96
N VAL A 268 -10.55 1.34 -4.12
CA VAL A 268 -10.59 2.67 -3.51
C VAL A 268 -10.72 2.52 -2.00
N CYS A 269 -9.74 3.03 -1.24
CA CYS A 269 -9.79 2.97 0.22
C CYS A 269 -10.97 3.76 0.77
N TRP A 270 -11.56 3.28 1.87
CA TRP A 270 -12.76 3.85 2.49
C TRP A 270 -12.66 5.35 2.80
N HIS A 271 -11.48 5.93 2.98
CA HIS A 271 -11.35 7.35 3.31
C HIS A 271 -11.50 8.28 2.09
N GLU A 272 -11.46 7.74 0.86
CA GLU A 272 -11.59 8.52 -0.38
C GLU A 272 -13.06 8.72 -0.79
N GLN A 273 -13.85 9.28 0.11
CA GLN A 273 -15.30 9.39 -0.03
C GLN A 273 -15.74 10.05 -1.35
N LYS A 274 -15.07 11.13 -1.77
CA LYS A 274 -15.44 11.85 -3.00
C LYS A 274 -15.31 10.99 -4.27
N LEU A 275 -14.28 10.16 -4.36
CA LEU A 275 -14.10 9.27 -5.51
C LEU A 275 -15.09 8.09 -5.45
N ILE A 276 -15.32 7.55 -4.25
CA ILE A 276 -16.33 6.50 -4.02
C ILE A 276 -17.72 6.98 -4.42
N GLU A 277 -18.12 8.19 -3.98
CA GLU A 277 -19.40 8.82 -4.32
C GLU A 277 -19.54 8.98 -5.84
N LEU A 278 -18.53 9.55 -6.50
CA LEU A 278 -18.52 9.72 -7.95
C LEU A 278 -18.67 8.40 -8.72
N LEU A 279 -17.96 7.34 -8.30
CA LEU A 279 -18.06 6.02 -8.93
C LEU A 279 -19.44 5.37 -8.69
N ARG A 280 -20.04 5.57 -7.51
CA ARG A 280 -21.40 5.10 -7.20
C ARG A 280 -22.47 5.86 -7.99
N GLU A 281 -22.35 7.17 -8.14
CA GLU A 281 -23.24 7.99 -8.97
C GLU A 281 -23.22 7.53 -10.44
N ALA A 282 -22.03 7.18 -10.94
CA ALA A 282 -21.85 6.57 -12.26
C ALA A 282 -22.37 5.11 -12.34
N SER A 283 -22.94 4.56 -11.27
CA SER A 283 -23.45 3.20 -11.18
C SER A 283 -22.38 2.16 -11.58
N VAL A 284 -21.15 2.36 -11.11
CA VAL A 284 -20.06 1.40 -11.28
C VAL A 284 -20.21 0.32 -10.20
N PRO A 285 -20.29 -0.98 -10.56
CA PRO A 285 -20.45 -2.04 -9.57
C PRO A 285 -19.20 -2.17 -8.70
N SER A 286 -19.40 -2.42 -7.40
CA SER A 286 -18.33 -2.65 -6.44
C SER A 286 -18.62 -3.80 -5.49
N GLU A 287 -17.57 -4.30 -4.86
CA GLU A 287 -17.61 -5.16 -3.68
C GLU A 287 -16.65 -4.61 -2.63
N THR A 288 -17.04 -4.67 -1.36
CA THR A 288 -16.18 -4.23 -0.25
C THR A 288 -15.34 -5.38 0.27
N LYS A 289 -14.04 -5.15 0.45
CA LYS A 289 -13.08 -6.11 1.01
C LYS A 289 -12.12 -5.40 1.96
N ALA A 290 -11.38 -6.17 2.75
CA ALA A 290 -10.23 -5.62 3.46
C ALA A 290 -9.18 -5.09 2.47
N ASN A 291 -8.29 -4.21 2.94
CA ASN A 291 -7.11 -3.81 2.18
C ASN A 291 -6.24 -5.04 1.82
N ASN A 292 -5.40 -4.91 0.81
CA ASN A 292 -4.53 -6.01 0.40
C ASN A 292 -3.46 -6.29 1.49
N GLY A 293 -3.17 -7.56 1.70
CA GLY A 293 -2.17 -8.00 2.67
C GLY A 293 -2.66 -7.95 4.12
N THR A 294 -1.69 -7.91 5.03
CA THR A 294 -1.88 -7.93 6.47
C THR A 294 -0.97 -6.93 7.16
N VAL A 295 -1.32 -6.55 8.38
CA VAL A 295 -0.52 -5.67 9.23
C VAL A 295 -0.24 -6.33 10.57
N TYR A 296 0.99 -6.18 11.04
CA TYR A 296 1.40 -6.46 12.41
C TYR A 296 1.57 -5.14 13.17
N ILE A 297 0.89 -5.02 14.31
CA ILE A 297 1.10 -3.91 15.23
C ILE A 297 2.39 -4.18 16.00
N VAL A 298 3.43 -3.43 15.68
CA VAL A 298 4.75 -3.56 16.32
C VAL A 298 4.67 -3.08 17.75
N ASN A 299 4.05 -1.90 17.94
CA ASN A 299 3.83 -1.32 19.27
C ASN A 299 2.56 -0.46 19.26
N ALA A 300 1.54 -0.89 20.00
CA ALA A 300 0.23 -0.23 20.01
C ALA A 300 0.28 1.20 20.57
N GLN A 301 1.05 1.45 21.62
CA GLN A 301 1.21 2.80 22.17
C GLN A 301 1.90 3.71 21.15
N ARG A 302 2.93 3.20 20.46
CA ARG A 302 3.62 3.94 19.39
C ARG A 302 2.69 4.29 18.23
N VAL A 303 1.74 3.42 17.88
CA VAL A 303 0.70 3.75 16.89
C VAL A 303 -0.09 4.98 17.34
N LEU A 304 -0.56 5.01 18.59
CA LEU A 304 -1.32 6.16 19.11
C LEU A 304 -0.45 7.43 19.21
N ASP A 305 0.78 7.28 19.67
CA ASP A 305 1.76 8.37 19.80
C ASP A 305 1.99 9.08 18.45
N GLN A 306 2.12 8.27 17.39
CA GLN A 306 2.36 8.74 16.03
C GLN A 306 1.08 9.22 15.32
N ALA A 307 -0.07 8.57 15.56
CA ALA A 307 -1.35 8.90 14.92
C ALA A 307 -2.01 10.17 15.48
N PHE A 308 -1.65 10.61 16.69
CA PHE A 308 -2.27 11.75 17.37
C PHE A 308 -1.25 12.75 17.98
N PRO A 309 -0.30 13.31 17.21
CA PRO A 309 0.82 14.06 17.76
C PRO A 309 0.45 15.45 18.34
N GLY A 310 1.11 15.83 19.45
CA GLY A 310 1.42 17.23 19.83
C GLY A 310 0.32 18.16 20.33
N SER A 311 -0.85 18.20 19.69
CA SER A 311 -1.97 19.11 20.02
C SER A 311 -3.24 18.38 20.44
N ASN A 312 -3.20 17.05 20.48
CA ASN A 312 -4.30 16.18 20.88
C ASN A 312 -3.89 15.31 22.07
N LYS A 313 -3.05 15.83 22.99
CA LYS A 313 -2.74 15.11 24.25
C LYS A 313 -4.00 14.78 25.02
N ASP A 314 -5.06 15.57 24.90
CA ASP A 314 -6.37 15.26 25.47
C ASP A 314 -7.00 14.02 24.81
N GLN A 315 -6.88 13.84 23.49
CA GLN A 315 -7.30 12.61 22.81
C GLN A 315 -6.38 11.42 23.09
N GLN A 316 -5.07 11.62 23.14
CA GLN A 316 -4.10 10.57 23.48
C GLN A 316 -4.25 10.11 24.93
N GLN A 317 -4.50 11.02 25.87
CA GLN A 317 -4.87 10.68 27.25
C GLN A 317 -6.28 10.09 27.32
N ALA A 318 -7.17 10.48 26.40
CA ALA A 318 -8.48 9.86 26.27
C ALA A 318 -8.41 8.47 25.64
N PHE A 319 -7.33 8.05 24.99
CA PHE A 319 -7.19 6.74 24.34
C PHE A 319 -6.00 5.98 24.89
N MET A 320 -6.25 4.95 25.68
CA MET A 320 -5.18 4.10 26.21
C MET A 320 -5.29 2.69 25.63
N VAL A 321 -4.17 2.12 25.20
CA VAL A 321 -4.07 0.72 24.78
C VAL A 321 -2.92 0.06 25.54
N ASN A 322 -3.26 -0.85 26.45
CA ASN A 322 -2.28 -1.58 27.25
C ASN A 322 -2.29 -3.06 26.88
N SER A 323 -1.12 -3.63 26.63
CA SER A 323 -0.98 -5.08 26.46
C SER A 323 -1.13 -5.79 27.80
N MET A 324 -1.81 -6.94 27.78
CA MET A 324 -2.04 -7.81 28.95
C MET A 324 -1.15 -9.06 28.88
N GLU A 325 -0.95 -9.72 30.02
CA GLU A 325 -0.09 -10.92 30.12
C GLU A 325 -0.54 -12.08 29.22
N ASP A 326 -1.83 -12.17 28.91
CA ASP A 326 -2.42 -13.19 28.03
C ASP A 326 -2.33 -12.85 26.53
N GLY A 327 -1.68 -11.73 26.18
CA GLY A 327 -1.53 -11.26 24.81
C GLY A 327 -2.73 -10.47 24.26
N THR A 328 -3.78 -10.27 25.05
CA THR A 328 -4.89 -9.36 24.70
C THR A 328 -4.52 -7.90 24.99
N TYR A 329 -5.40 -6.99 24.60
CA TYR A 329 -5.26 -5.56 24.82
C TYR A 329 -6.44 -5.01 25.60
N LYS A 330 -6.14 -4.22 26.63
CA LYS A 330 -7.13 -3.38 27.28
C LYS A 330 -7.14 -2.01 26.63
N VAL A 331 -8.22 -1.69 25.93
CA VAL A 331 -8.48 -0.37 25.35
C VAL A 331 -9.38 0.42 26.29
N LYS A 332 -9.08 1.70 26.50
CA LYS A 332 -9.88 2.58 27.36
C LYS A 332 -10.12 3.91 26.67
N THR A 333 -11.37 4.36 26.69
CA THR A 333 -11.76 5.74 26.35
C THR A 333 -12.67 6.35 27.41
N GLY A 334 -12.23 7.46 28.03
CA GLY A 334 -12.94 8.04 29.19
C GLY A 334 -13.16 7.00 30.31
N ASP A 335 -14.42 6.74 30.65
CA ASP A 335 -14.81 5.71 31.64
C ASP A 335 -15.08 4.32 31.02
N THR A 336 -15.09 4.22 29.69
CA THR A 336 -15.34 2.96 28.98
C THR A 336 -14.04 2.19 28.77
N SER A 337 -14.08 0.87 28.98
CA SER A 337 -12.95 -0.01 28.70
C SER A 337 -13.41 -1.33 28.11
N LEU A 338 -12.61 -1.85 27.17
CA LEU A 338 -12.81 -3.12 26.49
C LEU A 338 -11.53 -3.95 26.58
N VAL A 339 -11.68 -5.27 26.64
CA VAL A 339 -10.58 -6.21 26.43
C VAL A 339 -10.80 -6.83 25.06
N ILE A 340 -9.80 -6.74 24.19
CA ILE A 340 -9.89 -7.18 22.81
C ILE A 340 -8.65 -7.98 22.41
N THR A 341 -8.83 -8.91 21.48
CA THR A 341 -7.75 -9.69 20.89
C THR A 341 -6.86 -8.84 19.97
N PRO A 342 -5.65 -9.31 19.60
CA PRO A 342 -4.81 -8.64 18.62
C PRO A 342 -5.50 -8.37 17.27
N SER A 343 -6.33 -9.30 16.79
CA SER A 343 -7.08 -9.11 15.55
C SER A 343 -8.15 -8.03 15.68
N GLU A 344 -8.85 -7.98 16.81
CA GLU A 344 -9.88 -6.96 17.07
C GLU A 344 -9.26 -5.58 17.29
N LEU A 345 -8.02 -5.51 17.81
CA LEU A 345 -7.28 -4.26 17.88
C LEU A 345 -6.95 -3.73 16.48
N VAL A 346 -6.51 -4.60 15.55
CA VAL A 346 -6.26 -4.21 14.14
C VAL A 346 -7.53 -3.66 13.50
N THR A 347 -8.67 -4.34 13.66
CA THR A 347 -9.93 -3.83 13.08
C THR A 347 -10.37 -2.54 13.75
N LEU A 348 -10.30 -2.42 15.08
CA LEU A 348 -10.63 -1.19 15.80
C LEU A 348 -9.79 0.01 15.33
N LEU A 349 -8.49 -0.19 15.12
CA LEU A 349 -7.58 0.88 14.70
C LEU A 349 -7.78 1.26 13.24
N PHE A 350 -8.00 0.32 12.33
CA PHE A 350 -7.84 0.58 10.89
C PHE A 350 -9.08 0.31 10.03
N ASP A 351 -10.09 -0.40 10.54
CA ASP A 351 -11.34 -0.70 9.82
C ASP A 351 -12.50 0.18 10.32
N PRO A 352 -13.14 0.99 9.45
CA PRO A 352 -14.26 1.84 9.85
C PRO A 352 -15.49 1.03 10.32
N SER A 353 -15.60 -0.24 9.96
CA SER A 353 -16.70 -1.15 10.29
C SER A 353 -16.43 -2.02 11.53
N SER A 354 -15.38 -1.75 12.30
CA SER A 354 -15.12 -2.49 13.54
C SER A 354 -16.31 -2.48 14.49
N LEU A 355 -16.71 -3.66 14.97
CA LEU A 355 -17.82 -3.83 15.93
C LEU A 355 -17.55 -3.14 17.28
N HIS A 356 -16.28 -2.89 17.60
CA HIS A 356 -15.86 -2.24 18.86
C HIS A 356 -15.87 -0.71 18.76
N LYS A 357 -15.83 -0.14 17.56
CA LYS A 357 -15.79 1.32 17.37
C LYS A 357 -17.00 2.04 17.99
N PRO A 358 -18.26 1.60 17.79
CA PRO A 358 -19.41 2.25 18.42
C PRO A 358 -19.42 2.19 19.96
N LEU A 359 -18.64 1.27 20.54
CA LEU A 359 -18.55 1.08 21.99
C LEU A 359 -17.54 2.04 22.64
N LEU A 360 -16.73 2.76 21.86
CA LEU A 360 -15.68 3.65 22.37
C LEU A 360 -15.97 5.10 21.97
N PRO A 361 -16.61 5.90 22.83
CA PRO A 361 -16.90 7.29 22.56
C PRO A 361 -15.65 8.07 22.16
N GLY A 362 -15.78 8.89 21.12
CA GLY A 362 -14.72 9.75 20.60
C GLY A 362 -13.66 9.05 19.73
N TRP A 363 -13.64 7.71 19.68
CA TRP A 363 -12.62 6.97 18.93
C TRP A 363 -12.71 7.24 17.41
N SER A 364 -11.56 7.50 16.80
CA SER A 364 -11.43 7.68 15.35
C SER A 364 -10.56 6.58 14.77
N THR A 365 -11.09 5.87 13.78
CA THR A 365 -10.33 4.90 12.96
C THR A 365 -9.23 5.64 12.20
N ILE A 366 -8.02 5.09 12.20
CA ILE A 366 -6.86 5.60 11.49
C ILE A 366 -6.92 5.09 10.04
N PRO A 367 -7.09 5.96 9.04
CA PRO A 367 -7.03 5.53 7.66
C PRO A 367 -5.60 5.19 7.25
N LEU A 368 -5.45 4.12 6.47
CA LEU A 368 -4.20 3.66 5.88
C LEU A 368 -4.33 3.60 4.35
N PRO A 369 -3.26 3.88 3.59
CA PRO A 369 -3.26 3.80 2.13
C PRO A 369 -3.33 2.33 1.66
N LEU A 370 -3.56 2.14 0.36
CA LEU A 370 -3.40 0.82 -0.28
C LEU A 370 -1.94 0.36 -0.18
N THR A 371 -1.74 -0.94 0.07
CA THR A 371 -0.40 -1.56 0.09
C THR A 371 0.01 -2.10 -1.28
N ASN A 372 -0.94 -2.28 -2.20
CA ASN A 372 -0.72 -2.71 -3.58
C ASN A 372 -0.66 -1.54 -4.58
N GLY A 373 -0.29 -0.34 -4.11
CA GLY A 373 0.03 0.82 -4.93
C GLY A 373 1.50 0.88 -5.33
N LEU A 374 2.03 2.09 -5.53
CA LEU A 374 3.43 2.30 -5.94
C LEU A 374 4.46 1.79 -4.92
N ASN A 375 4.11 1.82 -3.63
CA ASN A 375 4.98 1.36 -2.52
C ASN A 375 4.94 -0.17 -2.27
N TYR A 376 4.33 -0.95 -3.17
CA TYR A 376 4.30 -2.41 -3.07
C TYR A 376 5.72 -3.02 -3.18
N ILE A 377 6.04 -3.99 -2.32
CA ILE A 377 7.33 -4.70 -2.29
C ILE A 377 7.25 -6.21 -2.12
#